data_AF-A0A8J6U0R2-F1
#
_entry.id   AF-A0A8J6U0R2-F1
#
_cell.length_a   1.000
_cell.length_b   1.000
_cell.length_c   1.000
_cell.angle_alpha   90.00
_cell.angle_beta   90.00
_cell.angle_gamma   90.00
#
_symmetry.space_group_name_H-M   'P 1'
#
loop_
_entity.id
_entity.type
_entity.pdbx_description
1 polymer ?
#
loop_
_entity_poly.entity_id
_entity_poly.type
_entity_poly.pdbx_seq_one_letter_code
_entity_poly.pdbx_strand_id
1 'polypeptide(L)'
;METIFSLLVALFFTGGIYLMLSRHLIRILLGVVLFSNAVNLLIFTNGRLTHAVPPIISPDLMTPAGPVANPLPQALILTAIVISFSFFSFLLVVAYRAYQDLGTDDTEEMRVAEPANEAPPPMGY
;
A
#
# COMPACT_ATOMS: atom_id res chain seq x y z
N MET A 1 20.33 -4.38 -13.25
CA MET A 1 19.73 -4.50 -11.91
C MET A 1 18.22 -4.28 -11.97
N GLU A 2 17.75 -3.47 -12.91
CA GLU A 2 16.34 -3.12 -13.06
C GLU A 2 15.44 -4.33 -13.29
N THR A 3 15.88 -5.35 -14.04
CA THR A 3 15.09 -6.57 -14.29
C THR A 3 14.73 -7.34 -13.02
N ILE A 4 15.65 -7.47 -12.08
CA ILE A 4 15.42 -8.14 -10.79
C ILE A 4 14.42 -7.34 -9.96
N PHE A 5 14.58 -6.01 -9.91
CA PHE A 5 13.64 -5.14 -9.21
C PHE A 5 12.24 -5.17 -9.84
N SER A 6 12.13 -5.19 -11.17
CA SER A 6 10.84 -5.31 -11.86
C SER A 6 10.12 -6.61 -11.52
N LEU A 7 10.85 -7.74 -11.46
CA LEU A 7 10.26 -9.02 -11.03
C LEU A 7 9.81 -8.99 -9.57
N LEU A 8 10.61 -8.36 -8.69
CA LEU A 8 10.26 -8.20 -7.28
C LEU A 8 9.02 -7.31 -7.10
N VAL A 9 8.94 -6.20 -7.84
CA VAL A 9 7.76 -5.32 -7.88
C VAL A 9 6.53 -6.12 -8.34
N ALA A 10 6.64 -6.89 -9.43
CA ALA A 10 5.54 -7.72 -9.91
C ALA A 10 5.07 -8.74 -8.85
N LEU A 11 6.01 -9.38 -8.14
CA LEU A 11 5.71 -10.31 -7.05
C LEU A 11 4.95 -9.62 -5.91
N PHE A 12 5.39 -8.42 -5.49
CA PHE A 12 4.75 -7.65 -4.43
C PHE A 12 3.36 -7.16 -4.84
N PHE A 13 3.18 -6.70 -6.09
CA PHE A 13 1.87 -6.34 -6.63
C PHE A 13 0.93 -7.55 -6.65
N THR A 14 1.42 -8.70 -7.10
CA THR A 14 0.64 -9.94 -7.16
C THR A 14 0.19 -10.36 -5.77
N GLY A 15 1.12 -10.41 -4.80
CA GLY A 15 0.80 -10.76 -3.41
C GLY A 15 -0.14 -9.75 -2.74
N GLY A 16 0.09 -8.45 -2.97
CA GLY A 16 -0.75 -7.37 -2.42
C GLY A 16 -2.18 -7.46 -2.92
N ILE A 17 -2.38 -7.55 -4.24
CA ILE A 17 -3.70 -7.69 -4.85
C ILE A 17 -4.37 -8.99 -4.40
N TYR A 18 -3.65 -10.11 -4.39
CA TYR A 18 -4.19 -11.40 -3.94
C TYR A 18 -4.72 -11.34 -2.50
N LEU A 19 -3.97 -10.71 -1.59
CA LEU A 19 -4.39 -10.54 -0.20
C LEU A 19 -5.56 -9.54 -0.05
N MET A 20 -5.60 -8.48 -0.86
CA MET A 20 -6.71 -7.53 -0.88
C MET A 20 -8.04 -8.15 -1.35
N LEU A 21 -7.98 -9.19 -2.18
CA LEU A 21 -9.15 -9.95 -2.63
C LEU A 21 -9.58 -11.07 -1.65
N SER A 22 -8.91 -11.19 -0.51
CA SER A 22 -9.28 -12.19 0.49
C SER A 22 -10.54 -11.79 1.28
N ARG A 23 -11.17 -12.78 1.91
CA ARG A 23 -12.37 -12.59 2.73
C ARG A 23 -12.11 -12.04 4.12
N HIS A 24 -10.91 -12.22 4.65
CA HIS A 24 -10.61 -11.84 6.03
C HIS A 24 -10.01 -10.43 6.09
N LEU A 25 -10.58 -9.55 6.91
CA LEU A 25 -10.13 -8.16 7.06
C LEU A 25 -8.62 -8.04 7.36
N ILE A 26 -8.08 -8.94 8.19
CA ILE A 26 -6.64 -8.94 8.52
C ILE A 26 -5.78 -9.19 7.28
N ARG A 27 -6.21 -10.11 6.41
CA ARG A 27 -5.48 -10.41 5.17
C ARG A 27 -5.58 -9.24 4.20
N ILE A 28 -6.74 -8.58 4.10
CA ILE A 28 -6.91 -7.34 3.32
C ILE A 28 -5.95 -6.25 3.80
N LEU A 29 -5.87 -6.02 5.12
CA LEU A 29 -4.95 -5.07 5.75
C LEU A 29 -3.48 -5.35 5.37
N LEU A 30 -3.05 -6.61 5.47
CA LEU A 30 -1.70 -7.02 5.04
C LEU A 30 -1.49 -6.79 3.54
N GLY A 31 -2.52 -7.05 2.73
CA GLY A 31 -2.50 -6.78 1.29
C GLY A 31 -2.28 -5.29 0.97
N VAL A 32 -2.96 -4.39 1.69
CA VAL A 32 -2.78 -2.93 1.53
C VAL A 32 -1.35 -2.50 1.85
N VAL A 33 -0.76 -3.02 2.94
CA VAL A 33 0.64 -2.72 3.30
C VAL A 33 1.61 -3.24 2.24
N LEU A 34 1.42 -4.48 1.80
CA LEU A 34 2.28 -5.09 0.78
C LEU A 34 2.18 -4.35 -0.57
N PHE A 35 0.97 -3.95 -0.95
CA PHE A 35 0.71 -3.16 -2.16
C PHE A 35 1.35 -1.77 -2.08
N SER A 36 1.24 -1.07 -0.95
CA SER A 36 1.91 0.22 -0.73
C SER A 36 3.43 0.11 -0.89
N ASN A 37 4.03 -0.95 -0.35
CA ASN A 37 5.46 -1.23 -0.55
C ASN A 37 5.79 -1.52 -2.03
N ALA A 38 4.92 -2.22 -2.76
CA ALA A 38 5.08 -2.46 -4.19
C ALA A 38 5.13 -1.15 -4.99
N VAL A 39 4.25 -0.20 -4.68
CA VAL A 39 4.21 1.14 -5.30
C VAL A 39 5.48 1.93 -4.98
N ASN A 40 5.96 1.90 -3.74
CA ASN A 40 7.21 2.56 -3.35
C ASN A 40 8.42 2.00 -4.13
N LEU A 41 8.48 0.67 -4.28
CA LEU A 41 9.53 0.01 -5.07
C LEU A 41 9.42 0.32 -6.58
N LEU A 42 8.20 0.47 -7.10
CA LEU A 42 7.98 0.89 -8.49
C LEU A 42 8.53 2.31 -8.72
N ILE A 43 8.22 3.26 -7.83
CA ILE A 43 8.75 4.64 -7.91
C ILE A 43 10.28 4.61 -7.83
N PHE A 44 10.83 3.81 -6.91
CA PHE A 44 12.29 3.65 -6.75
C PHE A 44 12.94 3.12 -8.03
N THR A 45 12.34 2.12 -8.67
CA THR A 45 12.87 1.50 -9.89
C THR A 45 12.85 2.45 -11.09
N ASN A 46 11.85 3.33 -11.18
CA ASN A 46 11.78 4.38 -12.21
C ASN A 46 12.84 5.48 -12.02
N GLY A 47 13.41 5.60 -10.82
CA GLY A 47 14.40 6.63 -10.45
C GLY A 47 15.79 6.46 -11.07
N ARG A 48 16.02 5.41 -11.87
CA ARG A 48 17.33 4.90 -12.32
C ARG A 48 18.22 4.50 -11.15
N LEU A 49 18.34 3.20 -10.91
CA LEU A 49 19.24 2.63 -9.90
C LEU A 49 20.71 2.79 -10.35
N THR A 50 21.27 3.96 -10.11
CA THR A 50 22.71 4.19 -10.27
C THR A 50 23.36 4.03 -8.90
N HIS A 51 24.56 3.42 -8.84
CA HIS A 51 25.40 3.34 -7.62
C HIS A 51 25.99 4.70 -7.21
N ALA A 52 25.27 5.79 -7.50
CA ALA A 52 25.73 7.14 -7.27
C ALA A 52 25.69 7.48 -5.77
N VAL A 53 26.58 8.38 -5.38
CA VAL A 53 26.70 8.92 -4.02
C VAL A 53 25.33 9.46 -3.56
N PRO A 54 24.96 9.35 -2.27
CA PRO A 54 23.74 9.96 -1.75
C PRO A 54 23.60 11.42 -2.20
N PRO A 55 22.38 11.91 -2.50
CA PRO A 55 22.16 13.28 -2.97
C PRO A 55 22.24 14.28 -1.81
N ILE A 56 23.41 14.34 -1.17
CA ILE A 56 23.71 15.20 -0.04
C ILE A 56 24.95 16.00 -0.42
N ILE A 57 24.84 17.32 -0.35
CA ILE A 57 25.95 18.23 -0.60
C ILE A 57 26.71 18.39 0.72
N SER A 58 28.03 18.14 0.70
CA SER A 58 28.88 18.38 1.86
C SER A 58 28.86 19.88 2.24
N PRO A 59 28.98 20.24 3.53
CA PRO A 59 28.90 21.63 3.98
C PRO A 59 29.91 22.56 3.28
N ASP A 60 31.03 22.01 2.84
CA ASP A 60 32.16 22.75 2.24
C ASP A 60 32.01 22.99 0.73
N LEU A 61 30.93 22.50 0.12
CA LEU A 61 30.69 22.53 -1.32
C LEU A 61 29.36 23.19 -1.65
N MET A 62 29.31 23.94 -2.76
CA MET A 62 28.09 24.54 -3.32
C MET A 62 27.40 23.62 -4.34
N THR A 63 28.12 22.61 -4.84
CA THR A 63 27.65 21.64 -5.83
C THR A 63 28.15 20.25 -5.46
N PRO A 64 27.42 19.18 -5.82
CA PRO A 64 27.89 17.81 -5.57
C PRO A 64 29.27 17.58 -6.20
N ALA A 65 30.17 16.90 -5.46
CA ALA A 65 31.53 16.59 -5.92
C ALA A 65 31.58 15.57 -7.09
N GLY A 66 30.44 15.04 -7.52
CA GLY A 66 30.33 14.03 -8.56
C GLY A 66 28.87 13.66 -8.88
N PRO A 67 28.65 12.62 -9.69
CA PRO A 67 27.32 12.12 -9.98
C PRO A 67 26.63 11.62 -8.70
N VAL A 68 25.47 12.20 -8.38
CA VAL A 68 24.63 11.82 -7.23
C VAL A 68 23.39 11.08 -7.69
N ALA A 69 22.79 10.29 -6.79
CA ALA A 69 21.52 9.63 -7.06
C ALA A 69 20.40 10.66 -7.28
N ASN A 70 19.36 10.29 -8.02
CA ASN A 70 18.22 11.18 -8.26
C ASN A 70 17.48 11.43 -6.92
N PRO A 71 17.38 12.69 -6.45
CA PRO A 71 16.69 13.00 -5.20
C PRO A 71 15.16 12.97 -5.34
N LEU A 72 14.62 13.11 -6.56
CA LEU A 72 13.17 13.23 -6.78
C LEU A 72 12.41 11.96 -6.33
N PRO A 73 12.78 10.73 -6.77
CA PRO A 73 12.12 9.51 -6.29
C PRO A 73 12.21 9.35 -4.76
N GLN A 74 13.31 9.77 -4.14
CA GLN A 74 13.52 9.63 -2.70
C GLN A 74 12.54 10.51 -1.91
N ALA A 75 12.38 11.78 -2.32
CA ALA A 75 11.43 12.69 -1.71
C ALA A 75 9.97 12.24 -1.91
N LEU A 76 9.64 11.71 -3.09
CA LEU A 76 8.31 11.16 -3.40
C LEU A 76 7.99 9.94 -2.53
N ILE A 77 8.93 9.02 -2.38
CA ILE A 77 8.73 7.81 -1.55
C ILE A 77 8.58 8.18 -0.08
N LEU A 78 9.38 9.11 0.46
CA LEU A 78 9.24 9.54 1.85
C LEU A 78 7.84 10.10 2.12
N THR A 79 7.30 10.90 1.19
CA THR A 79 5.94 11.42 1.26
C THR A 79 4.90 10.30 1.19
N ALA A 80 5.08 9.37 0.25
CA ALA A 80 4.17 8.24 0.06
C ALA A 80 4.13 7.30 1.28
N ILE A 81 5.27 7.10 1.96
CA ILE A 81 5.37 6.29 3.19
C ILE A 81 4.50 6.90 4.30
N VAL A 82 4.59 8.22 4.52
CA VAL A 82 3.81 8.89 5.57
C VAL A 82 2.31 8.81 5.27
N ILE A 83 1.90 9.09 4.04
CA ILE A 83 0.49 8.99 3.62
C ILE A 83 -0.04 7.57 3.81
N SER A 84 0.72 6.57 3.35
CA SER A 84 0.34 5.16 3.46
C SER A 84 0.22 4.71 4.91
N PHE A 85 1.12 5.18 5.79
CA PHE A 85 1.07 4.88 7.22
C PHE A 85 -0.16 5.49 7.90
N SER A 86 -0.47 6.76 7.60
CA SER A 86 -1.67 7.42 8.13
C SER A 86 -2.94 6.73 7.66
N PHE A 87 -3.02 6.38 6.38
CA PHE A 87 -4.15 5.64 5.80
C PHE A 87 -4.29 4.25 6.43
N PHE A 88 -3.18 3.51 6.57
CA PHE A 88 -3.19 2.19 7.20
C PHE A 88 -3.65 2.25 8.66
N SER A 89 -3.18 3.23 9.42
CA SER A 89 -3.58 3.43 10.82
C SER A 89 -5.08 3.69 10.93
N PHE A 90 -5.62 4.52 10.04
CA PHE A 90 -7.07 4.75 9.96
C PHE A 90 -7.83 3.46 9.62
N LEU A 91 -7.39 2.73 8.59
CA LEU A 91 -8.06 1.50 8.14
C LEU A 91 -8.01 0.40 9.22
N LEU A 92 -6.92 0.33 9.98
CA LEU A 92 -6.77 -0.57 11.12
C LEU A 92 -7.79 -0.25 12.23
N VAL A 93 -7.97 1.03 12.57
CA VAL A 93 -8.95 1.45 13.58
C VAL A 93 -10.38 1.16 13.11
N VAL A 94 -10.68 1.40 11.83
CA VAL A 94 -12.00 1.07 11.24
C VAL A 94 -12.25 -0.43 11.27
N ALA A 95 -11.27 -1.25 10.84
CA ALA A 95 -11.38 -2.70 10.88
C ALA A 95 -11.56 -3.23 12.30
N TYR A 96 -10.84 -2.65 13.27
CA TYR A 96 -10.98 -3.01 14.68
C TYR A 96 -12.38 -2.67 15.21
N ARG A 97 -12.91 -1.48 14.89
CA ARG A 97 -14.27 -1.08 15.28
C ARG A 97 -15.33 -1.98 14.64
N ALA A 98 -15.19 -2.29 13.36
CA ALA A 98 -16.09 -3.20 12.66
C ALA A 98 -16.07 -4.59 13.30
N TYR A 99 -14.90 -5.11 13.68
CA TYR A 99 -14.81 -6.38 14.39
C TYR A 99 -15.48 -6.33 15.77
N GLN A 100 -15.36 -5.23 16.51
CA GLN A 100 -16.07 -5.07 17.80
C GLN A 100 -17.59 -5.04 17.64
N ASP A 101 -18.10 -4.41 16.59
CA ASP A 101 -19.54 -4.23 16.37
C ASP A 101 -20.20 -5.47 15.73
N LEU A 102 -19.52 -6.13 14.78
CA LEU A 102 -20.05 -7.28 14.06
C LEU A 102 -19.62 -8.64 14.64
N GLY A 103 -18.53 -8.69 15.40
CA GLY A 103 -18.00 -9.93 15.98
C GLY A 103 -17.37 -10.91 14.97
N THR A 104 -17.26 -10.53 13.70
CA THR A 104 -16.66 -11.34 12.62
C THR A 104 -15.65 -10.51 11.82
N ASP A 105 -14.64 -11.19 11.28
CA ASP A 105 -13.65 -10.60 10.37
C ASP A 105 -13.82 -11.07 8.91
N ASP A 106 -14.82 -11.91 8.64
CA ASP A 106 -15.17 -12.39 7.30
C ASP A 106 -16.13 -11.41 6.63
N THR A 107 -15.67 -10.80 5.52
CA THR A 107 -16.44 -9.82 4.75
C THR A 107 -17.76 -10.37 4.21
N GLU A 108 -17.88 -11.69 3.98
CA GLU A 108 -19.13 -12.31 3.51
C GLU A 108 -20.20 -12.35 4.61
N GLU A 109 -19.80 -12.30 5.88
CA GLU A 109 -20.70 -12.28 7.03
C GLU A 109 -21.09 -10.85 7.45
N MET A 110 -20.40 -9.83 6.95
CA MET A 110 -20.63 -8.41 7.28
C MET A 110 -21.85 -7.82 6.55
N ARG A 111 -23.03 -8.44 6.72
CA ARG A 111 -24.25 -8.19 5.93
C ARG A 111 -25.31 -7.33 6.61
N VAL A 112 -24.91 -6.37 7.45
CA VAL A 112 -25.84 -5.50 8.20
C VAL A 112 -26.80 -4.74 7.27
N ALA A 113 -26.34 -4.32 6.09
CA ALA A 113 -27.16 -3.61 5.11
C ALA A 113 -28.03 -4.51 4.21
N GLU A 114 -27.64 -5.78 4.04
CA GLU A 114 -28.33 -6.75 3.16
C GLU A 114 -28.46 -8.13 3.84
N PRO A 115 -29.33 -8.27 4.86
CA PRO A 115 -29.51 -9.51 5.58
C PRO A 115 -29.94 -10.66 4.66
N ALA A 116 -29.33 -11.83 4.80
CA ALA A 116 -29.61 -12.99 3.93
C ALA A 116 -31.05 -13.52 3.99
N ASN A 117 -31.77 -13.21 5.08
CA ASN A 117 -33.08 -13.77 5.41
C ASN A 117 -34.22 -12.75 5.27
N GLU A 118 -33.99 -11.61 4.63
CA GLU A 118 -35.04 -10.61 4.47
C GLU A 118 -35.90 -10.92 3.24
N ALA A 119 -37.22 -10.92 3.42
CA ALA A 119 -38.16 -11.15 2.32
C ALA A 119 -37.98 -10.05 1.26
N PRO A 120 -37.97 -10.37 -0.05
CA PRO A 120 -37.80 -9.37 -1.08
C PRO A 120 -38.87 -8.27 -0.93
N PRO A 121 -38.52 -7.00 -1.23
CA PRO A 121 -39.47 -5.91 -1.14
C PRO A 121 -40.70 -6.21 -2.00
N PRO A 122 -41.91 -5.79 -1.57
CA PRO A 122 -43.14 -6.09 -2.30
C PRO A 122 -43.01 -5.61 -3.75
N MET A 123 -43.01 -6.57 -4.67
CA MET A 123 -43.02 -6.34 -6.12
C MET A 123 -44.43 -5.92 -6.53
N GLY A 124 -44.88 -4.76 -6.06
CA GLY A 124 -46.19 -4.19 -6.36
C GLY A 124 -46.07 -2.69 -6.53
N TYR A 125 -46.18 -2.24 -7.78
CA TYR A 125 -46.77 -0.94 -8.10
C TYR A 125 -48.24 -1.18 -8.44
#